data_AF-A0A085GNC3-F1
#
_entry.id   AF-A0A085GNC3-F1
#
_cell.length_a   1.000
_cell.length_b   1.000
_cell.length_c   1.000
_cell.angle_alpha   90.00
_cell.angle_beta   90.00
_cell.angle_gamma   90.00
#
_symmetry.space_group_name_H-M   'P 1'
#
loop_
_entity.id
_entity.type
_entity.pdbx_description
1 polymer ?
#
loop_
_entity_poly.entity_id
_entity_poly.type
_entity_poly.pdbx_seq_one_letter_code
_entity_poly.pdbx_strand_id
1 'polypeptide(L)' 'MENLNKQQLILSRIQVIADISQTAQCNSQEFLIVMSLISELASQALPDNHNETLLCNVDDDPGRKNP' A
#
# COMPACT_ATOMS: atom_id res chain seq x y z
N MET A 1 -24.08 -1.68 -4.18
CA MET A 1 -23.75 -0.24 -4.20
C MET A 1 -23.01 0.21 -2.94
N GLU A 2 -23.37 -0.29 -1.75
CA GLU A 2 -22.66 0.01 -0.48
C GLU A 2 -21.16 -0.33 -0.45
N ASN A 3 -20.75 -1.45 -1.04
CA ASN A 3 -19.35 -1.89 -1.01
C ASN A 3 -18.43 -0.95 -1.81
N LEU A 4 -18.91 -0.43 -2.95
CA LEU A 4 -18.21 0.58 -3.76
C LEU A 4 -18.01 1.90 -2.99
N ASN A 5 -19.02 2.33 -2.22
CA ASN A 5 -18.92 3.54 -1.40
C ASN A 5 -17.89 3.38 -0.27
N LYS A 6 -17.82 2.19 0.36
CA LYS A 6 -16.84 1.90 1.41
C LYS A 6 -15.41 1.89 0.85
N GLN A 7 -15.20 1.26 -0.30
CA GLN A 7 -13.88 1.24 -0.95
C GLN A 7 -13.42 2.64 -1.34
N GLN A 8 -14.30 3.44 -1.96
CA GLN A 8 -13.98 4.83 -2.31
C GLN A 8 -13.64 5.67 -1.08
N LEU A 9 -14.37 5.52 0.03
CA LEU A 9 -14.08 6.23 1.27
C LEU A 9 -12.69 5.90 1.82
N ILE A 10 -12.31 4.61 1.80
CA ILE A 10 -10.99 4.16 2.27
C ILE A 10 -9.89 4.72 1.37
N LEU A 11 -10.06 4.68 0.04
CA LEU A 11 -9.11 5.24 -0.91
C LEU A 11 -8.94 6.76 -0.73
N SER A 12 -10.04 7.50 -0.57
CA SER A 12 -9.99 8.94 -0.27
C SER A 12 -9.22 9.23 1.02
N ARG A 13 -9.37 8.37 2.05
CA ARG A 13 -8.62 8.51 3.30
C ARG A 13 -7.12 8.28 3.10
N ILE A 14 -6.75 7.27 2.31
CA ILE A 14 -5.35 7.01 1.96
C ILE A 14 -4.74 8.22 1.24
N GLN A 15 -5.45 8.80 0.27
CA GLN A 15 -4.98 9.99 -0.45
C GLN A 15 -4.70 11.16 0.50
N VAL A 16 -5.66 11.50 1.37
CA VAL A 16 -5.50 12.59 2.35
C VAL A 16 -4.31 12.35 3.28
N ILE A 17 -4.14 11.12 3.78
CA ILE A 17 -3.00 10.78 4.64
C ILE A 17 -1.68 10.97 3.88
N ALA A 18 -1.59 10.47 2.65
CA ALA A 18 -0.38 10.62 1.83
C ALA A 18 -0.02 12.09 1.57
N ASP A 19 -1.02 12.92 1.20
CA ASP A 19 -0.83 14.34 0.91
C ASP A 19 -0.38 15.12 2.16
N ILE A 20 -1.00 14.85 3.31
CA ILE A 20 -0.62 15.46 4.59
C ILE A 20 0.79 15.03 4.98
N SER A 21 1.14 13.75 4.88
CA SER A 21 2.46 13.25 5.27
C SER A 21 3.59 13.81 4.40
N GLN A 22 3.33 14.03 3.10
CA GLN A 22 4.27 14.74 2.23
C GLN A 22 4.44 16.20 2.63
N THR A 23 3.33 16.89 2.94
CA THR A 23 3.33 18.32 3.31
C THR A 23 3.94 18.56 4.70
N ALA A 24 3.71 17.64 5.63
CA ALA A 24 4.22 17.70 7.00
C ALA A 24 5.73 17.44 7.10
N GLN A 25 6.40 17.09 5.99
CA GLN A 25 7.82 16.75 5.94
C GLN A 25 8.22 15.72 7.00
N CYS A 26 7.41 14.65 7.11
CA CYS A 26 7.64 13.58 8.06
C CYS A 26 9.10 13.08 7.97
N ASN A 27 9.71 12.82 9.11
CA ASN A 27 10.99 12.12 9.14
C ASN A 27 10.80 10.63 8.81
N SER A 28 11.90 9.90 8.63
CA SER A 28 11.85 8.49 8.23
C SER A 28 11.02 7.60 9.16
N GLN A 29 11.04 7.83 10.47
CA GLN A 29 10.27 7.05 11.43
C GLN A 29 8.77 7.35 11.33
N GLU A 30 8.41 8.62 11.17
CA GLU A 30 7.02 9.05 10.95
C GLU A 30 6.48 8.50 9.63
N PHE A 31 7.29 8.49 8.58
CA PHE A 31 6.94 7.88 7.29
C PHE A 31 6.63 6.38 7.42
N LEU A 32 7.41 5.63 8.21
CA LEU A 32 7.13 4.21 8.43
C LEU A 32 5.78 3.98 9.10
N ILE A 33 5.41 4.84 10.06
CA ILE A 33 4.10 4.78 10.72
C ILE A 33 2.97 5.07 9.71
N VAL A 34 3.14 6.11 8.90
CA VAL A 34 2.19 6.48 7.83
C VAL A 34 2.02 5.35 6.83
N MET A 35 3.11 4.74 6.37
CA MET A 35 3.07 3.64 5.40
C MET A 35 2.41 2.38 5.98
N SER A 36 2.63 2.10 7.27
CA SER A 36 1.94 1.02 7.97
C SER A 36 0.42 1.25 7.98
N LEU A 37 -0.01 2.48 8.33
CA LEU A 37 -1.42 2.87 8.32
C LEU A 37 -2.05 2.81 6.92
N ILE A 38 -1.33 3.27 5.88
CA ILE A 38 -1.79 3.17 4.49
C ILE A 38 -1.95 1.70 4.08
N SER A 39 -1.03 0.82 4.48
CA SER A 39 -1.09 -0.61 4.17
C SER A 39 -2.29 -1.30 4.83
N GLU A 40 -2.58 -0.95 6.08
CA GLU A 40 -3.78 -1.43 6.79
C GLU A 40 -5.09 -0.92 6.16
N LEU A 41 -5.11 0.32 5.66
CA LEU A 41 -6.27 0.84 4.94
C LEU A 41 -6.41 0.17 3.58
N ALA A 42 -5.32 -0.06 2.87
CA ALA A 42 -5.34 -0.72 1.57
C ALA A 42 -5.89 -2.15 1.65
N SER A 43 -5.53 -2.91 2.69
CA SER A 43 -6.06 -4.28 2.88
C SER A 43 -7.57 -4.32 3.10
N GLN A 44 -8.17 -3.25 3.63
CA GLN A 44 -9.62 -3.12 3.80
C GLN A 44 -10.34 -2.70 2.51
N ALA A 45 -9.62 -2.13 1.54
CA ALA A 45 -10.14 -1.68 0.25
C ALA A 45 -9.93 -2.72 -0.87
N LEU A 46 -8.92 -3.58 -0.75
CA LEU A 46 -8.65 -4.64 -1.70
C LEU A 46 -9.56 -5.85 -1.41
N PRO A 47 -10.15 -6.48 -2.43
CA PRO A 47 -10.84 -7.75 -2.24
C PRO A 47 -9.85 -8.83 -1.78
N ASP A 48 -10.31 -9.78 -0.96
CA ASP A 48 -9.50 -10.85 -0.31
C ASP A 48 -8.55 -11.62 -1.25
N ASN A 49 -8.77 -11.54 -2.56
CA ASN A 49 -8.02 -12.23 -3.60
C ASN A 49 -6.72 -11.52 -4.06
N HIS A 50 -6.25 -10.47 -3.37
CA HIS A 50 -5.03 -9.72 -3.75
C HIS A 50 -3.85 -9.87 -2.80
N ASN A 51 -4.01 -10.54 -1.65
CA ASN A 51 -2.93 -10.67 -0.66
C ASN A 51 -1.83 -11.68 -1.09
N GLU A 52 -2.11 -12.60 -2.00
CA GLU A 52 -1.16 -13.65 -2.40
C GLU A 52 -0.29 -13.25 -3.61
N THR A 53 -0.74 -12.36 -4.50
CA THR A 53 -0.05 -12.14 -5.79
C THR A 53 1.08 -11.12 -5.71
N LEU A 54 1.09 -10.22 -4.71
CA LEU A 54 2.15 -9.21 -4.56
C LEU A 54 3.38 -9.70 -3.77
N LEU A 55 3.25 -10.79 -3.01
CA LEU A 55 4.37 -11.40 -2.27
C LEU A 55 5.22 -12.37 -3.12
N CYS A 56 4.72 -12.80 -4.29
CA CYS A 56 5.41 -13.80 -5.12
C CYS A 56 6.40 -13.25 -6.16
N ASN A 57 6.58 -11.93 -6.29
CA ASN A 57 7.43 -11.37 -7.36
C ASN A 57 8.76 -10.76 -6.87
N VAL A 58 9.19 -11.04 -5.62
CA VAL A 58 10.44 -10.49 -5.08
C VAL A 58 11.63 -11.46 -5.16
N ASP A 59 11.41 -12.77 -5.39
CA ASP A 59 12.48 -13.78 -5.29
C ASP A 59 12.57 -14.74 -6.50
N ASP A 60 12.67 -14.22 -7.72
CA ASP A 60 13.13 -15.03 -8.87
C ASP A 60 13.97 -14.21 -9.88
N ASP A 61 15.14 -13.75 -9.44
CA ASP A 61 16.28 -13.62 -10.36
C ASP A 61 17.57 -14.15 -9.69
N PRO A 62 17.89 -15.45 -9.88
CA PRO A 62 19.23 -15.92 -9.77
C PRO A 62 19.74 -16.36 -11.14
N GLY A 63 20.36 -15.44 -11.86
CA GLY A 63 21.62 -15.79 -12.52
C GLY A 63 21.66 -15.62 -14.02
N ARG A 64 22.05 -14.40 -14.43
CA ARG A 64 22.96 -14.24 -15.56
C ARG A 64 24.23 -15.07 -15.33
N LYS A 65 24.39 -16.17 -16.08
CA LYS A 65 25.71 -16.73 -16.37
C LYS A 65 25.74 -17.41 -17.76
N ASN A 66 26.10 -16.63 -18.77
CA ASN A 66 26.80 -17.11 -19.96
C ASN A 66 28.31 -16.92 -19.71
N PRO A 67 29.18 -17.77 -20.26
CA PRO A 67 29.49 -17.79 -21.69
C PRO A 67 29.14 -19.10 -22.40
#